data_AF-L1ISJ7-F1
#
_entry.id   AF-L1ISJ7-F1
#
_cell.length_a   1.000
_cell.length_b   1.000
_cell.length_c   1.000
_cell.angle_alpha   90.00
_cell.angle_beta   90.00
_cell.angle_gamma   90.00
#
_symmetry.space_group_name_H-M   'P 1'
#
loop_
_entity.id
_entity.type
_entity.pdbx_description
1 polymer ?
#
loop_
_entity_poly.entity_id
_entity_poly.type
_entity_poly.pdbx_seq_one_letter_code
_entity_poly.pdbx_strand_id
1 'polypeptide(L)'
;MSSPMLRAIETAAPIAMALGIPCRVSPLACEVGGMYEWKDGKYLPAAGLSAAAIRERFPFCRTELLKQEGSWNELVGKETAEQNRERAEKFASWIKRRVVETPAEERGSPLIVVTHSDFLDLLLKALFSVSDTSKKFVFKVDNCSLTEVFLPIVFCEEGKEVPVLNYLNRNHHTM
;
A
#
# COMPACT_ATOMS: atom_id res chain seq x y z
N MET A 1 3.89 -6.86 -2.78
CA MET A 1 4.11 -6.11 -1.52
C MET A 1 2.80 -6.08 -0.75
N SER A 2 2.85 -6.13 0.58
CA SER A 2 1.65 -6.04 1.42
C SER A 2 1.84 -5.10 2.60
N SER A 3 0.73 -4.55 3.07
CA SER A 3 0.61 -3.93 4.38
C SER A 3 0.98 -4.90 5.50
N PRO A 4 1.52 -4.43 6.64
CA PRO A 4 1.86 -5.30 7.78
C PRO A 4 0.63 -5.69 8.63
N MET A 5 -0.56 -5.18 8.30
CA MET A 5 -1.79 -5.55 8.99
C MET A 5 -2.20 -6.97 8.59
N LEU A 6 -2.56 -7.80 9.58
CA LEU A 6 -2.82 -9.24 9.39
C LEU A 6 -3.75 -9.53 8.20
N ARG A 7 -4.88 -8.82 8.11
CA ARG A 7 -5.86 -8.97 7.02
C ARG A 7 -5.26 -8.81 5.62
N ALA A 8 -4.30 -7.90 5.44
CA ALA A 8 -3.66 -7.69 4.15
C ALA A 8 -2.58 -8.74 3.85
N ILE A 9 -1.93 -9.29 4.88
CA ILE A 9 -0.99 -10.41 4.71
C ILE A 9 -1.78 -11.67 4.33
N GLU A 10 -2.92 -11.91 4.97
CA GLU A 10 -3.84 -13.01 4.66
C GLU A 10 -4.39 -12.89 3.23
N THR A 11 -4.76 -11.70 2.76
CA THR A 11 -5.14 -11.46 1.34
C THR A 11 -3.96 -11.66 0.38
N ALA A 12 -2.75 -11.28 0.77
CA ALA A 12 -1.56 -11.44 -0.08
C ALA A 12 -1.08 -12.90 -0.18
N ALA A 13 -1.40 -13.74 0.79
CA ALA A 13 -0.95 -15.13 0.84
C ALA A 13 -1.34 -15.97 -0.39
N PRO A 14 -2.62 -16.06 -0.81
CA PRO A 14 -2.99 -16.82 -2.00
C PRO A 14 -2.35 -16.27 -3.28
N ILE A 15 -2.14 -14.94 -3.38
CA ILE A 15 -1.47 -14.31 -4.52
C ILE A 15 0.00 -14.74 -4.58
N ALA A 16 0.71 -14.67 -3.45
CA ALA A 16 2.11 -15.06 -3.35
C ALA A 16 2.31 -16.55 -3.66
N MET A 17 1.43 -17.41 -3.15
CA MET A 17 1.47 -18.85 -3.41
C MET A 17 1.21 -19.17 -4.89
N ALA A 18 0.18 -18.56 -5.50
CA ALA A 18 -0.17 -18.81 -6.90
C ALA A 18 0.92 -18.35 -7.88
N LEU A 19 1.60 -17.25 -7.58
CA LEU A 19 2.67 -16.70 -8.42
C LEU A 19 4.06 -17.26 -8.08
N GLY A 20 4.20 -17.97 -6.96
CA GLY A 20 5.50 -18.47 -6.49
C GLY A 20 6.51 -17.35 -6.15
N ILE A 21 6.03 -16.15 -5.80
CA ILE A 21 6.88 -14.99 -5.50
C ILE A 21 6.82 -14.60 -4.01
N PRO A 22 7.91 -14.10 -3.43
CA PRO A 22 7.90 -13.62 -2.04
C PRO A 22 7.06 -12.35 -1.88
N CYS A 23 6.44 -12.18 -0.71
CA CYS A 23 5.71 -10.97 -0.36
C CYS A 23 6.54 -10.07 0.56
N ARG A 24 7.06 -8.95 0.05
CA ARG A 24 7.65 -7.91 0.90
C ARG A 24 6.57 -7.19 1.69
N VAL A 25 6.76 -7.07 3.01
CA VAL A 25 5.85 -6.37 3.92
C VAL A 25 6.40 -4.98 4.22
N SER A 26 5.61 -3.93 3.97
CA SER A 26 6.06 -2.53 4.08
C SER A 26 5.18 -1.74 5.05
N PRO A 27 5.77 -1.06 6.07
CA PRO A 27 5.00 -0.28 7.03
C PRO A 27 4.29 0.91 6.37
N LEU A 28 4.77 1.35 5.20
CA LEU A 28 4.16 2.45 4.46
C LEU A 28 2.76 2.12 3.92
N ALA A 29 2.46 0.83 3.70
CA ALA A 29 1.21 0.38 3.10
C ALA A 29 0.08 0.12 4.12
N CYS A 30 0.20 0.59 5.36
CA CYS A 30 -0.82 0.43 6.40
C CYS A 30 -2.05 1.33 6.18
N GLU A 31 -3.19 0.95 6.77
CA GLU A 31 -4.43 1.75 6.66
C GLU A 31 -4.23 3.13 7.31
N VAL A 32 -5.02 4.10 6.86
CA VAL A 32 -5.13 5.43 7.48
C VAL A 32 -5.38 5.31 8.97
N GLY A 33 -4.57 6.02 9.76
CA GLY A 33 -4.64 6.01 11.21
C GLY A 33 -3.76 4.95 11.88
N GLY A 34 -3.22 3.98 11.13
CA GLY A 34 -2.43 2.88 11.66
C GLY A 34 -3.24 1.89 12.50
N MET A 35 -2.60 1.26 13.49
CA MET A 35 -3.27 0.35 14.43
C MET A 35 -3.60 1.10 15.73
N TYR A 36 -4.89 1.22 16.04
CA TYR A 36 -5.37 1.89 17.25
C TYR A 36 -6.68 1.27 17.75
N GLU A 37 -6.99 1.55 19.02
CA GLU A 37 -8.24 1.22 19.69
C GLU A 37 -8.88 2.48 20.25
N TRP A 38 -10.20 2.54 20.27
CA TRP A 38 -10.95 3.60 20.95
C TRP A 38 -11.33 3.14 22.35
N LYS A 39 -10.76 3.79 23.38
CA LYS A 39 -11.01 3.50 24.80
C LYS A 39 -11.14 4.81 25.56
N ASP A 40 -12.18 4.92 26.39
CA ASP A 40 -12.43 6.08 27.27
C ASP A 40 -12.34 7.45 26.57
N GLY A 41 -12.90 7.54 25.36
CA GLY A 41 -12.90 8.79 24.58
C GLY A 41 -11.56 9.14 23.92
N LYS A 42 -10.59 8.22 23.89
CA LYS A 42 -9.25 8.43 23.34
C LYS A 42 -8.85 7.30 22.39
N TYR A 43 -8.02 7.66 21.41
CA TYR A 43 -7.34 6.69 20.56
C TYR A 43 -6.06 6.23 21.25
N LEU A 44 -5.97 4.95 21.59
CA LEU A 44 -4.78 4.31 22.13
C LEU A 44 -4.12 3.46 21.04
N PRO A 45 -2.78 3.36 21.00
CA PRO A 45 -2.11 2.54 20.00
C PRO A 45 -2.39 1.06 20.25
N ALA A 46 -2.65 0.33 19.17
CA ALA A 46 -2.78 -1.12 19.20
C ALA A 46 -1.52 -1.76 18.62
N ALA A 47 -1.08 -2.86 19.21
CA ALA A 47 0.10 -3.56 18.73
C ALA A 47 -0.21 -4.30 17.42
N GLY A 48 0.66 -4.14 16.44
CA GLY A 48 0.72 -5.02 15.27
C GLY A 48 1.56 -6.26 15.58
N LEU A 49 1.52 -7.26 14.68
CA LEU A 49 2.45 -8.39 14.74
C LEU A 49 3.91 -7.90 14.62
N SER A 50 4.84 -8.57 15.29
CA SER A 50 6.27 -8.32 15.05
C SER A 50 6.71 -8.90 13.71
N ALA A 51 7.86 -8.45 13.21
CA ALA A 51 8.49 -9.03 12.02
C ALA A 51 8.74 -10.55 12.18
N ALA A 52 9.16 -10.98 13.38
CA ALA A 52 9.37 -12.39 13.70
C ALA A 52 8.06 -13.20 13.64
N ALA A 53 6.99 -12.70 14.26
CA ALA A 53 5.68 -13.36 14.25
C ALA A 53 5.10 -13.45 12.82
N ILE A 54 5.32 -12.42 11.99
CA ILE A 54 4.93 -12.46 10.57
C ILE A 54 5.69 -13.55 9.82
N ARG A 55 7.02 -13.66 9.98
CA ARG A 55 7.83 -14.69 9.30
C ARG A 55 7.49 -16.11 9.74
N GLU A 56 7.22 -16.29 11.03
CA GLU A 56 6.82 -17.57 11.61
C GLU A 56 5.48 -18.04 11.02
N ARG A 57 4.48 -17.14 10.99
CA ARG A 57 3.14 -17.47 10.49
C ARG A 57 3.05 -17.50 8.96
N PHE A 58 3.86 -16.70 8.26
CA PHE A 58 3.85 -16.54 6.82
C PHE A 58 5.28 -16.62 6.24
N PRO A 59 5.84 -17.83 6.03
CA PRO A 59 7.24 -17.99 5.61
C PRO A 59 7.60 -17.37 4.25
N PHE A 60 6.61 -17.09 3.39
CA PHE A 60 6.80 -16.39 2.12
C PHE A 60 7.01 -14.87 2.29
N CYS A 61 6.76 -14.33 3.49
CA CYS A 61 6.91 -12.92 3.78
C CYS A 61 8.38 -12.53 3.99
N ARG A 62 8.72 -11.38 3.41
CA ARG A 62 10.01 -10.69 3.55
C ARG A 62 9.76 -9.42 4.37
N THR A 63 10.33 -9.33 5.56
CA THR A 63 9.98 -8.34 6.59
C THR A 63 11.14 -7.40 6.92
N GLU A 64 12.09 -7.22 6.00
CA GLU A 64 13.31 -6.44 6.18
C GLU A 64 13.00 -4.94 6.29
N LEU A 65 11.84 -4.51 5.77
CA LEU A 65 11.36 -3.13 5.87
C LEU A 65 10.63 -2.83 7.19
N LEU A 66 10.37 -3.85 8.02
CA LEU A 66 9.76 -3.67 9.33
C LEU A 66 10.85 -3.49 10.39
N LYS A 67 10.45 -2.91 11.52
CA LYS A 67 11.24 -2.98 12.75
C LYS A 67 11.43 -4.45 13.13
N GLN A 68 12.66 -4.85 13.42
CA GLN A 68 12.97 -6.26 13.72
C GLN A 68 12.58 -6.66 15.15
N GLU A 69 12.51 -5.69 16.06
CA GLU A 69 12.12 -5.88 17.46
C GLU A 69 10.83 -5.12 17.78
N GLY A 70 9.89 -5.81 18.44
CA GLY A 70 8.59 -5.22 18.82
C GLY A 70 7.60 -5.11 17.66
N SER A 71 6.56 -4.29 17.89
CA SER A 71 5.51 -3.99 16.91
C SER A 71 6.06 -3.09 15.80
N TRP A 72 5.62 -3.32 14.56
CA TRP A 72 5.88 -2.37 13.46
C TRP A 72 5.11 -1.05 13.64
N ASN A 73 4.01 -1.07 14.39
CA ASN A 73 3.21 0.11 14.70
C ASN A 73 3.82 0.82 15.91
N GLU A 74 4.50 1.95 15.65
CA GLU A 74 5.18 2.77 16.66
C GLU A 74 4.39 4.04 17.02
N LEU A 75 3.11 4.09 16.65
CA LEU A 75 2.26 5.24 16.94
C LEU A 75 1.97 5.35 18.43
N VAL A 76 1.75 6.59 18.88
CA VAL A 76 1.31 6.92 20.25
C VAL A 76 -0.23 7.06 20.31
N GLY A 77 -0.92 6.75 19.20
CA GLY A 77 -2.36 6.89 19.02
C GLY A 77 -2.75 6.67 17.56
N LYS A 78 -3.75 7.39 17.07
CA LYS A 78 -4.17 7.38 15.65
C LYS A 78 -3.35 8.40 14.85
N GLU A 79 -2.88 8.03 13.66
CA GLU A 79 -2.19 8.99 12.76
C GLU A 79 -3.09 10.18 12.41
N THR A 80 -2.49 11.38 12.34
CA THR A 80 -3.15 12.59 11.84
C THR A 80 -3.31 12.55 10.32
N ALA A 81 -4.16 13.42 9.77
CA ALA A 81 -4.34 13.51 8.32
C ALA A 81 -3.02 13.83 7.59
N GLU A 82 -2.18 14.67 8.18
CA GLU A 82 -0.86 15.06 7.68
C GLU A 82 0.09 13.85 7.65
N GLN A 83 0.15 13.07 8.73
CA GLN A 83 0.97 11.86 8.80
C GLN A 83 0.56 10.83 7.73
N ASN A 84 -0.76 10.63 7.55
CA ASN A 84 -1.28 9.73 6.53
C ASN A 84 -0.91 10.18 5.11
N ARG A 85 -1.02 11.49 4.83
CA ARG A 85 -0.63 12.11 3.56
C ARG A 85 0.87 11.93 3.28
N GLU A 86 1.72 12.30 4.24
CA GLU A 86 3.17 12.15 4.12
C GLU A 86 3.57 10.70 3.84
N ARG A 87 2.89 9.73 4.49
CA ARG A 87 3.13 8.31 4.28
C ARG A 87 2.71 7.86 2.87
N ALA A 88 1.56 8.33 2.37
CA ALA A 88 1.12 8.07 1.00
C ALA A 88 2.09 8.67 -0.03
N GLU A 89 2.57 9.89 0.18
CA GLU A 89 3.57 10.56 -0.67
C GLU A 89 4.92 9.85 -0.67
N LYS A 90 5.40 9.41 0.50
CA LYS A 90 6.61 8.59 0.64
C LYS A 90 6.46 7.28 -0.14
N PHE A 91 5.30 6.64 -0.05
CA PHE A 91 5.06 5.39 -0.75
C PHE A 91 4.93 5.58 -2.27
N ALA A 92 4.21 6.61 -2.72
CA ALA A 92 4.13 6.99 -4.13
C ALA A 92 5.52 7.28 -4.72
N SER A 93 6.36 8.01 -3.99
CA SER A 93 7.75 8.30 -4.39
C SER A 93 8.60 7.04 -4.49
N TRP A 94 8.42 6.10 -3.55
CA TRP A 94 9.08 4.80 -3.61
C TRP A 94 8.64 3.98 -4.83
N ILE A 95 7.34 3.95 -5.15
CA ILE A 95 6.82 3.25 -6.34
C ILE A 95 7.41 3.88 -7.61
N LYS A 96 7.34 5.21 -7.76
CA LYS A 96 7.88 5.95 -8.92
C LYS A 96 9.37 5.65 -9.11
N ARG A 97 10.16 5.72 -8.03
CA ARG A 97 11.59 5.38 -8.06
C ARG A 97 11.82 3.94 -8.49
N ARG A 98 11.05 2.99 -7.94
CA ARG A 98 11.20 1.57 -8.28
C ARG A 98 10.94 1.31 -9.76
N VAL A 99 9.96 1.98 -10.36
CA VAL A 99 9.65 1.88 -11.80
C VAL A 99 10.84 2.37 -12.65
N VAL A 100 11.43 3.52 -12.28
CA VAL A 100 12.61 4.08 -12.98
C VAL A 100 13.84 3.18 -12.84
N GLU A 101 14.08 2.65 -11.65
CA GLU A 101 15.22 1.77 -11.34
C GLU A 101 15.04 0.32 -11.82
N THR A 102 13.87 -0.05 -12.35
CA THR A 102 13.63 -1.42 -12.85
C THR A 102 14.38 -1.62 -14.17
N PRO A 103 15.28 -2.63 -14.25
CA PRO A 103 16.03 -2.94 -15.47
C PRO A 103 15.11 -3.20 -16.67
N ALA A 104 15.58 -2.92 -17.89
CA ALA A 104 14.77 -2.99 -19.10
C ALA A 104 14.15 -4.38 -19.32
N GLU A 105 14.90 -5.42 -18.97
CA GLU A 105 14.53 -6.83 -19.01
C GLU A 105 13.44 -7.23 -17.99
N GLU A 106 13.25 -6.44 -16.93
CA GLU A 106 12.20 -6.64 -15.92
C GLU A 106 10.96 -5.74 -16.17
N ARG A 107 11.05 -4.81 -17.15
CA ARG A 107 9.94 -3.92 -17.50
C ARG A 107 8.76 -4.73 -18.05
N GLY A 108 7.59 -4.51 -17.47
CA GLY A 108 6.36 -5.24 -17.80
C GLY A 108 5.88 -6.18 -16.68
N SER A 109 6.72 -6.45 -15.67
CA SER A 109 6.27 -7.18 -14.48
C SER A 109 5.47 -6.24 -13.55
N PRO A 110 4.21 -6.54 -13.22
CA PRO A 110 3.42 -5.67 -12.36
C PRO A 110 3.94 -5.68 -10.92
N LEU A 111 4.00 -4.50 -10.30
CA LEU A 111 4.13 -4.40 -8.85
C LEU A 111 2.75 -4.60 -8.22
N ILE A 112 2.53 -5.76 -7.61
CA ILE A 112 1.29 -6.02 -6.86
C ILE A 112 1.42 -5.42 -5.46
N VAL A 113 0.44 -4.58 -5.06
CA VAL A 113 0.35 -3.98 -3.73
C VAL A 113 -0.98 -4.37 -3.09
N VAL A 114 -0.92 -5.02 -1.92
CA VAL A 114 -2.10 -5.32 -1.10
C VAL A 114 -2.17 -4.33 0.06
N THR A 115 -3.20 -3.49 0.06
CA THR A 115 -3.39 -2.41 1.04
C THR A 115 -4.87 -2.18 1.34
N HIS A 116 -5.25 -1.01 1.84
CA HIS A 116 -6.57 -0.71 2.38
C HIS A 116 -7.22 0.50 1.68
N SER A 117 -8.53 0.66 1.85
CA SER A 117 -9.34 1.59 1.05
C SER A 117 -8.90 3.05 1.19
N ASP A 118 -8.86 3.56 2.42
CA ASP A 118 -8.61 5.00 2.62
C ASP A 118 -7.14 5.34 2.32
N PHE A 119 -6.22 4.42 2.62
CA PHE A 119 -4.83 4.58 2.20
C PHE A 119 -4.66 4.54 0.68
N LEU A 120 -5.40 3.68 -0.04
CA LEU A 120 -5.35 3.63 -1.49
C LEU A 120 -5.84 4.93 -2.12
N ASP A 121 -6.88 5.56 -1.57
CA ASP A 121 -7.33 6.89 -2.01
C ASP A 121 -6.21 7.93 -1.91
N LEU A 122 -5.53 8.01 -0.77
CA LEU A 122 -4.40 8.93 -0.59
C LEU A 122 -3.23 8.59 -1.52
N LEU A 123 -2.92 7.30 -1.69
CA LEU A 123 -1.86 6.84 -2.57
C LEU A 123 -2.12 7.23 -4.03
N LEU A 124 -3.35 7.03 -4.52
CA LEU A 124 -3.73 7.42 -5.88
C LEU A 124 -3.62 8.94 -6.02
N LYS A 125 -4.15 9.72 -5.07
CA LYS A 125 -4.01 11.18 -5.10
C LYS A 125 -2.54 11.63 -5.17
N ALA A 126 -1.65 11.00 -4.40
CA ALA A 126 -0.21 11.25 -4.45
C ALA A 126 0.44 10.82 -5.79
N LEU A 127 0.00 9.72 -6.39
CA LEU A 127 0.50 9.27 -7.70
C LEU A 127 0.11 10.25 -8.81
N PHE A 128 -1.16 10.69 -8.83
CA PHE A 128 -1.75 11.55 -9.86
C PHE A 128 -1.61 13.06 -9.57
N SER A 129 -0.89 13.47 -8.52
CA SER A 129 -0.74 14.87 -8.10
C SER A 129 -2.09 15.58 -7.89
N VAL A 130 -3.10 14.84 -7.43
CA VAL A 130 -4.41 15.37 -7.05
C VAL A 130 -4.31 15.86 -5.61
N SER A 131 -4.81 17.06 -5.34
CA SER A 131 -4.88 17.58 -3.97
C SER A 131 -5.68 16.63 -3.07
N ASP A 132 -5.07 16.20 -1.98
CA ASP A 132 -5.65 15.27 -1.01
C ASP A 132 -6.75 15.92 -0.14
N THR A 133 -6.71 17.24 0.02
CA THR A 133 -7.77 18.04 0.65
C THR A 133 -8.96 18.29 -0.28
N SER A 134 -8.84 17.92 -1.55
CA SER A 134 -9.95 18.02 -2.50
C SER A 134 -11.05 17.03 -2.12
N LYS A 135 -12.15 17.56 -1.59
CA LYS A 135 -13.41 16.79 -1.44
C LYS A 135 -14.09 16.50 -2.78
N LYS A 136 -13.54 16.98 -3.90
CA LYS A 136 -14.15 16.81 -5.23
C LYS A 136 -14.03 15.39 -5.76
N PHE A 137 -13.04 14.62 -5.30
CA PHE A 137 -12.77 13.26 -5.78
C PHE A 137 -12.34 12.34 -4.65
N VAL A 138 -12.94 11.14 -4.61
CA VAL A 138 -12.56 10.05 -3.71
C VAL A 138 -12.50 8.78 -4.55
N PHE A 139 -11.36 8.09 -4.50
CA PHE A 139 -11.16 6.80 -5.15
C PHE A 139 -11.65 5.69 -4.21
N LYS A 140 -12.93 5.33 -4.33
CA LYS A 140 -13.52 4.26 -3.54
C LYS A 140 -13.18 2.89 -4.10
N VAL A 141 -12.91 1.96 -3.19
CA VAL A 141 -12.69 0.54 -3.49
C VAL A 141 -13.46 -0.33 -2.50
N ASP A 142 -13.94 -1.46 -3.00
CA ASP A 142 -14.58 -2.51 -2.22
C ASP A 142 -13.58 -3.56 -1.75
N ASN A 143 -14.06 -4.49 -0.93
CA ASN A 143 -13.24 -5.58 -0.41
C ASN A 143 -12.71 -6.48 -1.54
N CYS A 144 -11.40 -6.75 -1.52
CA CYS A 144 -10.69 -7.57 -2.51
C CYS A 144 -10.81 -7.10 -3.97
N SER A 145 -11.10 -5.82 -4.21
CA SER A 145 -11.11 -5.26 -5.56
C SER A 145 -9.70 -5.00 -6.09
N LEU A 146 -9.56 -4.98 -7.41
CA LEU A 146 -8.33 -4.65 -8.10
C LEU A 146 -8.39 -3.24 -8.69
N THR A 147 -7.32 -2.49 -8.52
CA THR A 147 -7.09 -1.20 -9.16
C THR A 147 -5.77 -1.27 -9.91
N GLU A 148 -5.76 -0.87 -11.17
CA GLU A 148 -4.56 -0.90 -12.00
C GLU A 148 -4.15 0.51 -12.41
N VAL A 149 -2.92 0.86 -12.04
CA VAL A 149 -2.26 2.08 -12.44
C VAL A 149 -1.07 1.72 -13.30
N PHE A 150 -1.05 2.24 -14.51
CA PHE A 150 0.11 2.20 -15.38
C PHE A 150 0.94 3.47 -15.17
N LEU A 151 2.20 3.30 -14.77
CA LEU A 151 3.14 4.40 -14.63
C LEU A 151 4.03 4.38 -15.88
N PRO A 152 3.86 5.30 -16.85
CA PRO A 152 4.63 5.23 -18.07
C PRO A 152 6.11 5.54 -17.83
N ILE A 153 6.96 4.94 -18.67
CA ILE A 153 8.30 5.43 -19.00
C ILE A 153 8.21 6.11 -20.39
N VAL A 154 7.17 6.91 -20.62
CA VAL A 154 6.88 7.53 -21.92
C VAL A 154 6.46 8.98 -21.73
N PHE A 155 7.12 9.82 -22.51
CA PHE A 155 6.96 11.26 -22.63
C PHE A 155 5.69 11.58 -23.44
N CYS A 156 4.75 12.34 -22.88
CA CYS A 156 3.78 13.07 -23.71
C CYS A 156 4.52 14.06 -24.63
N GLU A 157 3.85 14.67 -25.62
CA GLU A 157 4.44 15.61 -26.61
C GLU A 157 5.27 16.76 -25.99
N GLU A 158 5.13 17.02 -24.68
CA GLU A 158 5.89 18.01 -23.90
C GLU A 158 6.94 17.42 -22.92
N GLY A 159 7.27 16.13 -22.99
CA GLY A 159 8.21 15.50 -22.07
C GLY A 159 7.64 15.19 -20.66
N LYS A 160 6.33 15.34 -20.45
CA LYS A 160 5.70 15.09 -19.15
C LYS A 160 5.30 13.62 -19.01
N GLU A 161 5.72 12.99 -17.94
CA GLU A 161 5.30 11.65 -17.52
C GLU A 161 3.93 11.76 -16.84
N VAL A 162 2.92 11.05 -17.36
CA VAL A 162 1.55 11.10 -16.82
C VAL A 162 1.12 9.70 -16.40
N PRO A 163 0.91 9.42 -15.09
CA PRO A 163 0.34 8.14 -14.66
C PRO A 163 -1.04 7.94 -15.28
N VAL A 164 -1.40 6.69 -15.59
CA VAL A 164 -2.67 6.30 -16.19
C VAL A 164 -3.40 5.34 -15.27
N LEU A 165 -4.66 5.63 -14.96
CA LEU A 165 -5.56 4.73 -14.24
C LEU A 165 -6.32 3.88 -15.27
N ASN A 166 -5.95 2.61 -15.44
CA ASN A 166 -6.60 1.73 -16.41
C ASN A 166 -7.99 1.29 -15.94
N TYR A 167 -8.10 0.92 -14.67
CA TYR A 167 -9.38 0.66 -14.01
C TYR A 167 -9.27 0.86 -12.50
N LEU A 168 -10.39 1.23 -11.90
CA LEU A 168 -10.57 1.43 -10.46
C LEU A 168 -11.63 0.45 -9.96
N ASN A 169 -11.39 -0.15 -8.79
CA ASN A 169 -12.38 -0.96 -8.07
C ASN A 169 -12.97 -2.13 -8.89
N ARG A 170 -12.14 -2.84 -9.65
CA ARG A 170 -12.57 -4.01 -10.40
C ARG A 170 -12.77 -5.17 -9.44
N ASN A 171 -14.02 -5.55 -9.23
CA ASN A 171 -14.38 -6.84 -8.65
C ASN A 171 -14.72 -7.80 -9.79
N HIS A 172 -14.04 -8.94 -9.86
CA HIS A 172 -14.59 -10.03 -10.64
C HIS A 172 -15.77 -10.59 -9.85
N HIS A 173 -16.96 -10.57 -10.47
CA HIS A 173 -18.09 -11.33 -9.97
C HIS A 173 -17.68 -12.81 -9.93
N THR A 174 -17.31 -13.31 -8.76
CA THR A 174 -17.40 -14.74 -8.48
C THR A 174 -18.89 -15.07 -8.51
N MET A 175 -19.35 -15.67 -9.62
CA MET A 175 -20.60 -16.43 -9.64
C MET A 175 -20.47 -17.65 -8.74
#